data_AF-A0A060C6I6-F1
#
_entry.id   AF-A0A060C6I6-F1
#
_cell.length_a   1.000
_cell.length_b   1.000
_cell.length_c   1.000
_cell.angle_alpha   90.00
_cell.angle_beta   90.00
_cell.angle_gamma   90.00
#
_symmetry.space_group_name_H-M   'P 1'
#
loop_
_entity.id
_entity.type
_entity.pdbx_description
1 polymer ?
#
loop_
_entity_poly.entity_id
_entity_poly.type
_entity_poly.pdbx_seq_one_letter_code
_entity_poly.pdbx_strand_id
1 'polypeptide(L)' 'MGYVDIHCHGGGGHAFGDSVAGTQAAFAAHRAHGTTEVVASLVSMPLAALERAMEVIREAATHEH' A
#
# COMPACT_ATOMS: atom_id res chain seq x y z
N MET A 1 10.94 15.44 -9.46
CA MET A 1 10.82 14.07 -10.00
C MET A 1 10.93 13.15 -8.80
N GLY A 2 9.87 12.42 -8.45
CA GLY A 2 9.88 11.42 -7.38
C GLY A 2 10.18 10.03 -7.92
N TYR A 3 10.42 9.08 -7.03
CA TYR A 3 10.60 7.68 -7.41
C TYR A 3 9.25 6.99 -7.62
N VAL A 4 9.22 6.04 -8.56
CA VAL A 4 8.10 5.11 -8.74
C VAL A 4 8.56 3.75 -8.23
N ASP A 5 7.94 3.26 -7.16
CA ASP A 5 8.18 1.90 -6.66
C ASP A 5 7.22 0.93 -7.37
N ILE A 6 7.79 0.10 -8.24
CA ILE A 6 7.02 -0.86 -9.04
C ILE A 6 6.71 -2.16 -8.30
N HIS A 7 7.33 -2.42 -7.13
CA HIS A 7 7.10 -3.66 -6.39
C HIS A 7 7.53 -3.57 -4.93
N CYS A 8 6.55 -3.49 -4.03
CA CYS A 8 6.76 -3.71 -2.61
C CYS A 8 5.48 -4.25 -1.94
N HIS A 9 5.65 -4.99 -0.84
CA HIS A 9 4.55 -5.54 -0.04
C HIS A 9 4.08 -4.61 1.09
N GLY A 10 4.77 -3.49 1.33
CA GLY A 10 4.48 -2.59 2.43
C GLY A 10 5.55 -1.51 2.65
N GLY A 11 5.60 -0.95 3.85
CA GLY A 11 6.56 0.09 4.22
C GLY A 11 6.40 0.51 5.69
N GLY A 12 7.47 1.00 6.32
CA GLY A 12 7.39 1.51 7.69
C GLY A 12 6.92 0.50 8.75
N GLY A 13 7.11 -0.80 8.51
CA GLY A 13 6.64 -1.87 9.41
C GLY A 13 5.20 -2.35 9.17
N HIS A 14 4.52 -1.82 8.15
CA HIS A 14 3.15 -2.19 7.80
C HIS A 14 3.08 -2.84 6.41
N ALA A 15 2.19 -3.83 6.25
CA ALA A 15 1.89 -4.47 4.98
C ALA A 15 0.69 -3.79 4.29
N PHE A 16 0.72 -3.74 2.95
CA PHE A 16 -0.44 -3.26 2.19
C PHE A 16 -1.60 -4.25 2.29
N GLY A 17 -2.82 -3.71 2.44
CA GLY A 17 -4.04 -4.52 2.46
C GLY A 17 -4.36 -5.20 3.80
N ASP A 18 -3.51 -5.06 4.83
CA ASP A 18 -3.78 -5.60 6.18
C ASP A 18 -4.79 -4.75 6.95
N SER A 19 -4.62 -3.41 6.91
CA SER A 19 -5.60 -2.44 7.39
C SER A 19 -5.44 -1.12 6.65
N VAL A 20 -6.48 -0.27 6.68
CA VAL A 20 -6.46 1.05 6.03
C VAL A 20 -5.36 1.92 6.64
N ALA A 21 -5.33 2.00 7.98
CA ALA A 21 -4.33 2.76 8.72
C ALA A 21 -2.89 2.23 8.48
N GLY A 22 -2.70 0.92 8.46
CA GLY A 22 -1.39 0.33 8.15
C GLY A 22 -0.94 0.62 6.72
N THR A 23 -1.87 0.54 5.76
CA THR A 23 -1.60 0.86 4.35
C THR A 23 -1.22 2.34 4.18
N GLN A 24 -1.91 3.27 4.86
CA GLN A 24 -1.57 4.69 4.88
C GLN A 24 -0.20 4.95 5.53
N ALA A 25 0.12 4.26 6.63
CA ALA A 25 1.43 4.36 7.26
C ALA A 25 2.56 3.86 6.33
N ALA A 26 2.31 2.79 5.58
CA ALA A 26 3.24 2.31 4.57
C ALA A 26 3.45 3.32 3.44
N PHE A 27 2.38 3.92 2.89
CA PHE A 27 2.47 4.98 1.89
C PHE A 27 3.22 6.22 2.41
N ALA A 28 2.96 6.64 3.65
CA ALA A 28 3.68 7.75 4.29
C ALA A 28 5.18 7.45 4.43
N ALA A 29 5.54 6.21 4.77
CA ALA A 29 6.94 5.79 4.83
C ALA A 29 7.62 5.86 3.46
N HIS A 30 6.95 5.42 2.38
CA HIS A 30 7.44 5.55 1.00
C HIS A 30 7.65 7.01 0.60
N ARG A 31 6.66 7.88 0.87
CA ARG A 31 6.76 9.32 0.61
C ARG A 31 7.91 9.99 1.36
N ALA A 32 8.15 9.62 2.62
CA ALA A 32 9.25 10.16 3.40
C ALA A 32 10.64 9.85 2.79
N HIS A 33 10.72 8.86 1.91
CA HIS A 33 11.95 8.47 1.19
C HIS A 33 11.93 8.85 -0.30
N GLY A 34 11.00 9.70 -0.72
CA GLY A 34 10.96 10.28 -2.07
C GLY A 34 10.16 9.49 -3.11
N THR A 35 9.49 8.40 -2.73
CA THR A 35 8.57 7.67 -3.60
C THR A 35 7.24 8.42 -3.71
N THR A 36 6.82 8.73 -4.93
CA THR A 36 5.56 9.45 -5.24
C THR A 36 4.46 8.53 -5.75
N GLU A 37 4.81 7.38 -6.33
CA GLU A 37 3.87 6.38 -6.82
C GLU A 37 4.33 4.97 -6.41
N VAL A 38 3.38 4.11 -6.03
CA VAL A 38 3.64 2.72 -5.62
C VAL A 38 2.67 1.76 -6.30
N VAL A 39 3.18 0.65 -6.81
CA VAL A 39 2.38 -0.55 -7.16
C VAL A 39 2.35 -1.48 -5.95
N ALA A 40 1.29 -1.38 -5.14
CA ALA A 40 1.11 -2.19 -3.94
C ALA A 40 0.97 -3.68 -4.31
N SER A 41 2.03 -4.45 -4.08
CA SER A 41 2.11 -5.86 -4.48
C SER A 41 1.56 -6.76 -3.40
N LEU A 42 0.47 -7.48 -3.70
CA LEU A 42 -0.14 -8.43 -2.77
C LEU A 42 0.47 -9.83 -2.96
N VAL A 43 0.78 -10.50 -1.83
CA VAL A 43 1.21 -11.91 -1.84
C VAL A 43 0.02 -12.80 -2.23
N SER A 44 0.28 -13.92 -2.91
CA SER A 44 -0.75 -14.89 -3.25
C SER A 44 -1.56 -15.32 -2.03
N MET A 45 -2.89 -15.26 -2.15
CA MET A 45 -3.84 -15.59 -1.09
C MET A 45 -5.17 -16.07 -1.69
N PRO A 46 -6.07 -16.70 -0.91
CA PRO A 46 -7.41 -17.07 -1.38
C PRO A 46 -8.19 -15.85 -1.90
N LEU A 47 -9.06 -16.05 -2.90
CA LEU A 47 -9.78 -14.97 -3.59
C LEU A 47 -10.48 -13.98 -2.63
N ALA A 48 -11.24 -14.50 -1.66
CA ALA A 48 -11.95 -13.65 -0.71
C ALA A 48 -11.00 -12.80 0.17
N ALA A 49 -9.79 -13.27 0.44
CA ALA A 49 -8.79 -12.48 1.16
C ALA A 49 -8.17 -11.41 0.25
N LEU A 50 -7.92 -11.75 -1.03
CA LEU A 50 -7.42 -10.81 -2.02
C LEU A 50 -8.38 -9.65 -2.24
N GLU A 51 -9.68 -9.94 -2.38
CA GLU A 51 -10.73 -8.92 -2.54
C GLU A 51 -10.74 -7.94 -1.35
N ARG A 52 -10.70 -8.45 -0.11
CA ARG A 52 -10.62 -7.61 1.10
C ARG A 52 -9.37 -6.74 1.12
N ALA A 53 -8.20 -7.30 0.79
CA ALA A 53 -6.96 -6.55 0.74
C ALA A 53 -7.00 -5.43 -0.32
N MET A 54 -7.63 -5.69 -1.48
CA MET A 54 -7.83 -4.69 -2.53
C MET A 54 -8.79 -3.58 -2.10
N GLU A 55 -9.86 -3.90 -1.36
CA GLU A 55 -10.77 -2.90 -0.78
C GLU A 55 -10.06 -1.99 0.23
N VAL A 56 -9.27 -2.59 1.12
CA VAL A 56 -8.43 -1.85 2.08
C VAL A 56 -7.47 -0.89 1.37
N ILE A 57 -6.78 -1.36 0.32
CA ILE A 57 -5.87 -0.51 -0.47
C ILE A 57 -6.62 0.62 -1.16
N ARG A 58 -7.79 0.33 -1.73
CA ARG A 58 -8.64 1.34 -2.39
C ARG A 58 -9.05 2.42 -1.40
N GLU A 59 -9.55 2.04 -0.23
CA GLU A 59 -9.98 2.98 0.80
C GLU A 59 -8.80 3.81 1.33
N ALA A 60 -7.65 3.20 1.55
CA ALA A 60 -6.44 3.91 1.97
C ALA A 60 -6.02 4.96 0.93
N ALA A 61 -6.03 4.60 -0.36
CA ALA A 61 -5.59 5.47 -1.46
C ALA A 61 -6.53 6.67 -1.72
N THR A 62 -7.82 6.57 -1.43
CA THR A 62 -8.78 7.69 -1.62
C THR A 62 -8.65 8.81 -0.58
N HIS A 63 -7.94 8.55 0.53
CA HIS A 63 -7.75 9.51 1.62
C HIS A 63 -6.33 10.11 1.67
N GLU A 64 -5.50 9.80 0.67
CA GLU A 64 -4.19 10.43 0.54
C GLU A 64 -4.32 11.71 -0.30
N HIS A 65 -4.02 12.84 0.34
CA HIS A 65 -3.85 14.14 -0.31
C HIS A 65 -2.38 14.56 -0.22
#